data_AF-A0A4D6G2E3-F1
#
_entry.id   AF-A0A4D6G2E3-F1
#
_cell.length_a   1.000
_cell.length_b   1.000
_cell.length_c   1.000
_cell.angle_alpha   90.00
_cell.angle_beta   90.00
_cell.angle_gamma   90.00
#
_symmetry.space_group_name_H-M   'P 1'
#
loop_
_entity.id
_entity.type
_entity.pdbx_description
1 polymer ?
#
loop_
_entity_poly.entity_id
_entity_poly.type
_entity_poly.pdbx_seq_one_letter_code
_entity_poly.pdbx_strand_id
1 'polypeptide(L)'
;QRFDFVQEAIEKAERETGERKGHYLNVTAPTPEEMYKRAEYAKEIGSPIIMHDYLTGGFCANTGLANWCRDNGMLLHIHRAMHAVLDRNPHHGIHFRVLTKCLRLSGGDHLRSGTVVGKLEGDREATLGWIDIMRDKFIKEDRSRGIFFDQDFGSMPGVMPVASGGIHVWHMPALVNIFGDDSVLQFGGGTLGHPWGNAAGAAANRVAVEACVKARNEGVAVEKEGKAVLMDAAKHSPELKIAMETWKEIKF
;
A
#
# COMPACT_ATOMS: atom_id res chain seq x y z
N GLN A 1 13.41 -10.38 19.28
CA GLN A 1 12.62 -9.40 20.06
C GLN A 1 11.46 -8.82 19.26
N ARG A 2 11.66 -7.87 18.32
CA ARG A 2 10.51 -7.27 17.57
C ARG A 2 9.68 -8.33 16.83
N PHE A 3 10.36 -9.25 16.13
CA PHE A 3 9.72 -10.28 15.32
C PHE A 3 8.82 -11.17 16.20
N ASP A 4 9.34 -11.61 17.34
CA ASP A 4 8.64 -12.48 18.30
C ASP A 4 7.37 -11.82 18.84
N PHE A 5 7.47 -10.61 19.38
CA PHE A 5 6.31 -9.89 19.92
C PHE A 5 5.26 -9.58 18.85
N VAL A 6 5.70 -9.28 17.63
CA VAL A 6 4.79 -9.04 16.50
C VAL A 6 4.09 -10.32 16.10
N GLN A 7 4.79 -11.45 16.05
CA GLN A 7 4.19 -12.74 15.68
C GLN A 7 3.17 -13.20 16.72
N GLU A 8 3.47 -13.06 18.02
CA GLU A 8 2.50 -13.32 19.09
C GLU A 8 1.22 -12.46 18.92
N ALA A 9 1.39 -11.18 18.59
CA ALA A 9 0.28 -10.27 18.34
C ALA A 9 -0.54 -10.65 17.09
N ILE A 10 0.12 -11.08 16.01
CA ILE A 10 -0.54 -11.59 14.79
C ILE A 10 -1.41 -12.78 15.14
N GLU A 11 -0.85 -13.78 15.82
CA GLU A 11 -1.56 -15.01 16.17
C GLU A 11 -2.72 -14.75 17.12
N LYS A 12 -2.55 -13.86 18.10
CA LYS A 12 -3.63 -13.43 18.99
C LYS A 12 -4.77 -12.77 18.20
N ALA A 13 -4.47 -11.81 17.34
CA ALA A 13 -5.47 -11.10 16.56
C ALA A 13 -6.18 -12.01 15.54
N GLU A 14 -5.45 -12.95 14.92
CA GLU A 14 -6.03 -13.95 14.02
C GLU A 14 -6.99 -14.88 14.77
N ARG A 15 -6.62 -15.39 15.96
CA ARG A 15 -7.51 -16.20 16.79
C ARG A 15 -8.77 -15.45 17.23
N GLU A 16 -8.65 -14.17 17.58
CA GLU A 16 -9.78 -13.36 18.05
C GLU A 16 -10.75 -12.96 16.92
N THR A 17 -10.27 -12.83 15.68
CA THR A 17 -11.07 -12.32 14.55
C THR A 17 -11.48 -13.40 13.55
N GLY A 18 -10.76 -14.53 13.49
CA GLY A 18 -10.96 -15.56 12.47
C GLY A 18 -10.48 -15.18 11.07
N GLU A 19 -9.89 -13.99 10.90
CA GLU A 19 -9.33 -13.52 9.63
C GLU A 19 -7.81 -13.64 9.63
N ARG A 20 -7.21 -14.00 8.49
CA ARG A 20 -5.76 -14.01 8.33
C ARG A 20 -5.14 -12.65 8.64
N LYS A 21 -4.09 -12.63 9.47
CA LYS A 21 -3.35 -11.40 9.82
C LYS A 21 -1.90 -11.46 9.36
N GLY A 22 -1.27 -10.30 9.29
CA GLY A 22 0.14 -10.17 8.93
C GLY A 22 0.72 -8.82 9.33
N HIS A 23 2.03 -8.78 9.47
CA HIS A 23 2.81 -7.56 9.69
C HIS A 23 4.06 -7.64 8.83
N TYR A 24 4.36 -6.59 8.08
CA TYR A 24 5.52 -6.59 7.19
C TYR A 24 6.81 -6.46 8.01
N LEU A 25 7.41 -7.59 8.39
CA LEU A 25 8.65 -7.61 9.16
C LEU A 25 9.79 -7.08 8.29
N ASN A 26 10.33 -5.91 8.63
CA ASN A 26 11.38 -5.29 7.82
C ASN A 26 12.72 -6.04 7.94
N VAL A 27 13.20 -6.53 6.81
CA VAL A 27 14.47 -7.26 6.67
C VAL A 27 15.61 -6.43 6.05
N THR A 28 15.37 -5.18 5.63
CA THR A 28 16.42 -4.25 5.17
C THR A 28 17.58 -4.20 6.19
N ALA A 29 18.80 -4.47 5.74
CA ALA A 29 19.97 -4.62 6.60
C ALA A 29 21.25 -4.02 5.97
N PRO A 30 22.33 -3.84 6.75
CA PRO A 30 23.60 -3.31 6.25
C PRO A 30 24.32 -4.22 5.25
N THR A 31 24.10 -5.54 5.33
CA THR A 31 24.69 -6.53 4.41
C THR A 31 23.65 -7.57 3.98
N PRO A 32 23.84 -8.25 2.84
CA PRO A 32 22.97 -9.34 2.40
C PRO A 32 22.86 -10.49 3.41
N GLU A 33 23.94 -10.83 4.11
CA GLU A 33 23.95 -11.91 5.11
C GLU A 33 22.99 -11.61 6.27
N GLU A 34 23.02 -10.37 6.78
CA GLU A 34 22.09 -9.94 7.82
C GLU A 34 20.66 -9.80 7.31
N MET A 35 20.46 -9.44 6.03
CA MET A 35 19.14 -9.44 5.40
C MET A 35 18.55 -10.85 5.35
N TYR A 36 19.32 -11.85 4.88
CA TYR A 36 18.87 -13.24 4.82
C TYR A 36 18.68 -13.84 6.21
N LYS A 37 19.54 -13.53 7.18
CA LYS A 37 19.34 -13.96 8.57
C LYS A 37 18.00 -13.50 9.14
N ARG A 38 17.57 -12.27 8.82
CA ARG A 38 16.25 -11.76 9.22
C ARG A 38 15.11 -12.42 8.45
N ALA A 39 15.30 -12.66 7.14
CA ALA A 39 14.29 -13.32 6.30
C ALA A 39 14.05 -14.78 6.73
N GLU A 40 15.12 -15.54 6.97
CA GLU A 40 15.06 -16.90 7.51
C GLU A 40 14.36 -16.93 8.86
N TYR A 41 14.67 -15.98 9.74
CA TYR A 41 13.99 -15.92 11.03
C TYR A 41 12.50 -15.58 10.90
N ALA A 42 12.10 -14.67 9.99
CA ALA A 42 10.69 -14.41 9.71
C ALA A 42 9.94 -15.65 9.21
N LYS A 43 10.60 -16.47 8.39
CA LYS A 43 10.06 -17.75 7.92
C LYS A 43 9.96 -18.77 9.06
N GLU A 44 10.98 -18.89 9.89
CA GLU A 44 11.03 -19.82 11.03
C GLU A 44 9.84 -19.61 11.98
N ILE A 45 9.49 -18.35 12.27
CA ILE A 45 8.36 -17.99 13.12
C ILE A 45 7.01 -17.98 12.39
N GLY A 46 6.96 -18.36 11.10
CA GLY A 46 5.73 -18.48 10.34
C GLY A 46 5.08 -17.16 9.89
N SER A 47 5.86 -16.08 9.74
CA SER A 47 5.34 -14.82 9.18
C SER A 47 4.91 -15.04 7.72
N PRO A 48 3.75 -14.51 7.28
CA PRO A 48 3.30 -14.65 5.90
C PRO A 48 3.91 -13.62 4.95
N ILE A 49 4.52 -12.55 5.48
CA ILE A 49 4.99 -11.41 4.70
C ILE A 49 6.16 -10.68 5.38
N ILE A 50 7.12 -10.21 4.59
CA ILE A 50 8.22 -9.34 5.01
C ILE A 50 8.22 -8.04 4.20
N MET A 51 9.09 -7.08 4.56
CA MET A 51 9.32 -5.89 3.73
C MET A 51 10.79 -5.54 3.52
N HIS A 52 11.04 -4.86 2.41
CA HIS A 52 12.36 -4.37 2.02
C HIS A 52 12.31 -2.95 1.41
N ASP A 53 13.32 -2.15 1.70
CA ASP A 53 13.54 -0.82 1.16
C ASP A 53 14.46 -0.91 -0.08
N TYR A 54 13.91 -1.25 -1.24
CA TYR A 54 14.69 -1.71 -2.40
C TYR A 54 15.70 -0.71 -2.97
N LEU A 55 15.44 0.60 -2.87
CA LEU A 55 16.39 1.61 -3.37
C LEU A 55 17.57 1.80 -2.43
N THR A 56 17.30 1.89 -1.13
CA THR A 56 18.35 2.08 -0.11
C THR A 56 19.11 0.79 0.19
N GLY A 57 18.45 -0.38 0.08
CA GLY A 57 19.10 -1.69 0.12
C GLY A 57 19.78 -2.07 -1.20
N GLY A 58 19.31 -1.51 -2.30
CA GLY A 58 19.85 -1.70 -3.65
C GLY A 58 19.22 -2.87 -4.40
N PHE A 59 19.15 -2.73 -5.74
CA PHE A 59 18.55 -3.73 -6.63
C PHE A 59 19.20 -5.12 -6.56
N CYS A 60 20.50 -5.20 -6.30
CA CYS A 60 21.20 -6.49 -6.15
C CYS A 60 20.65 -7.27 -4.96
N ALA A 61 20.51 -6.61 -3.79
CA ALA A 61 19.93 -7.22 -2.60
C ALA A 61 18.44 -7.55 -2.82
N ASN A 62 17.66 -6.62 -3.39
CA ASN A 62 16.24 -6.84 -3.64
C ASN A 62 15.97 -8.05 -4.54
N THR A 63 16.71 -8.19 -5.63
CA THR A 63 16.52 -9.30 -6.58
C THR A 63 16.86 -10.65 -5.93
N GLY A 64 17.92 -10.70 -5.13
CA GLY A 64 18.24 -11.88 -4.33
C GLY A 64 17.12 -12.22 -3.34
N LEU A 65 16.62 -11.23 -2.61
CA LEU A 65 15.53 -11.40 -1.66
C LEU A 65 14.22 -11.84 -2.34
N ALA A 66 13.89 -11.30 -3.51
CA ALA A 66 12.70 -11.68 -4.26
C ALA A 66 12.75 -13.15 -4.72
N ASN A 67 13.91 -13.61 -5.21
CA ASN A 67 14.12 -15.02 -5.52
C ASN A 67 13.95 -15.91 -4.29
N TRP A 68 14.57 -15.51 -3.16
CA TRP A 68 14.40 -16.22 -1.90
C TRP A 68 12.94 -16.26 -1.45
N CYS A 69 12.20 -15.16 -1.56
CA CYS A 69 10.79 -15.09 -1.19
C CYS A 69 9.95 -16.08 -1.99
N ARG A 70 10.16 -16.14 -3.31
CA ARG A 70 9.50 -17.10 -4.20
C ARG A 70 9.80 -18.54 -3.80
N ASP A 71 11.06 -18.86 -3.52
CA ASP A 71 11.48 -20.23 -3.19
C ASP A 71 11.02 -20.66 -1.79
N ASN A 72 10.63 -19.71 -0.94
CA ASN A 72 10.20 -19.95 0.45
C ASN A 72 8.72 -19.64 0.72
N GLY A 73 7.93 -19.27 -0.30
CA GLY A 73 6.51 -18.96 -0.14
C GLY A 73 6.23 -17.73 0.72
N MET A 74 7.13 -16.74 0.70
CA MET A 74 7.03 -15.51 1.49
C MET A 74 6.54 -14.35 0.62
N LEU A 75 5.55 -13.59 1.06
CA LEU A 75 5.18 -12.34 0.39
C LEU A 75 6.22 -11.23 0.67
N LEU A 76 6.44 -10.37 -0.31
CA LEU A 76 7.43 -9.29 -0.26
C LEU A 76 6.81 -7.91 -0.48
N HIS A 77 6.66 -7.15 0.60
CA HIS A 77 6.25 -5.74 0.52
C HIS A 77 7.43 -4.81 0.24
N ILE A 78 7.33 -3.99 -0.82
CA ILE A 78 8.39 -3.05 -1.19
C ILE A 78 8.04 -1.63 -0.76
N HIS A 79 8.96 -1.07 0.04
CA HIS A 79 8.93 0.33 0.40
C HIS A 79 9.94 1.12 -0.45
N ARG A 80 9.52 2.30 -0.92
CA ARG A 80 10.28 3.11 -1.88
C ARG A 80 11.10 4.23 -1.23
N ALA A 81 11.69 3.98 -0.06
CA ALA A 81 12.54 4.98 0.61
C ALA A 81 13.58 5.53 -0.38
N MET A 82 13.89 6.84 -0.30
CA MET A 82 14.78 7.57 -1.22
C MET A 82 14.21 7.90 -2.62
N HIS A 83 13.06 7.36 -3.05
CA HIS A 83 12.55 7.60 -4.42
C HIS A 83 12.42 9.09 -4.81
N ALA A 84 11.91 9.92 -3.90
CA ALA A 84 11.70 11.36 -4.15
C ALA A 84 12.99 12.17 -4.31
N VAL A 85 14.16 11.60 -3.94
CA VAL A 85 15.46 12.19 -4.27
C VAL A 85 15.72 12.09 -5.78
N LEU A 86 15.18 11.06 -6.43
CA LEU A 86 15.39 10.75 -7.83
C LEU A 86 14.25 11.24 -8.72
N ASP A 87 13.01 11.24 -8.24
CA ASP A 87 11.83 11.34 -9.11
C ASP A 87 10.98 12.61 -8.95
N ARG A 88 11.35 13.49 -8.02
CA ARG A 88 10.52 14.67 -7.68
C ARG A 88 10.69 15.84 -8.64
N ASN A 89 11.90 16.07 -9.15
CA ASN A 89 12.18 17.23 -9.99
C ASN A 89 11.82 16.92 -11.46
N PRO A 90 10.89 17.67 -12.08
CA PRO A 90 10.48 17.41 -13.46
C PRO A 90 11.58 17.69 -14.51
N HIS A 91 12.65 18.40 -14.14
CA HIS A 91 13.73 18.78 -15.04
C HIS A 91 15.01 17.94 -14.88
N HIS A 92 15.13 17.13 -13.83
CA HIS A 92 16.30 16.31 -13.59
C HIS A 92 15.98 15.09 -12.72
N GLY A 93 16.40 13.91 -13.15
CA GLY A 93 16.25 12.67 -12.39
C GLY A 93 15.61 11.55 -13.21
N ILE A 94 14.96 10.62 -12.51
CA ILE A 94 14.32 9.43 -13.07
C ILE A 94 12.88 9.41 -12.57
N HIS A 95 11.90 9.60 -13.46
CA HIS A 95 10.50 9.59 -13.07
C HIS A 95 10.07 8.25 -12.44
N PHE A 96 9.20 8.28 -11.42
CA PHE A 96 8.81 7.11 -10.61
C PHE A 96 8.28 5.92 -11.44
N ARG A 97 7.60 6.19 -12.56
CA ARG A 97 7.14 5.16 -13.51
C ARG A 97 8.27 4.24 -14.03
N VAL A 98 9.49 4.76 -14.17
CA VAL A 98 10.66 3.95 -14.56
C VAL A 98 11.08 3.06 -13.40
N LEU A 99 11.19 3.63 -12.19
CA LEU A 99 11.52 2.88 -10.97
C LEU A 99 10.50 1.77 -10.68
N THR A 100 9.23 2.02 -11.01
CA THR A 100 8.12 1.06 -10.92
C THR A 100 8.34 -0.15 -11.84
N LYS A 101 8.69 0.09 -13.12
CA LYS A 101 9.05 -1.00 -14.05
C LYS A 101 10.26 -1.79 -13.56
N CYS A 102 11.31 -1.10 -13.12
CA CYS A 102 12.51 -1.75 -12.59
C CYS A 102 12.20 -2.63 -11.38
N LEU A 103 11.32 -2.18 -10.48
CA LEU A 103 10.90 -2.99 -9.33
C LEU A 103 10.08 -4.20 -9.78
N ARG A 104 9.09 -4.04 -10.66
CA ARG A 104 8.30 -5.18 -11.18
C ARG A 104 9.18 -6.26 -11.80
N LEU A 105 10.27 -5.86 -12.49
CA LEU A 105 11.28 -6.78 -13.02
C LEU A 105 12.16 -7.41 -11.92
N SER A 106 12.59 -6.62 -10.93
CA SER A 106 13.45 -7.10 -9.84
C SER A 106 12.72 -8.05 -8.87
N GLY A 107 11.42 -7.84 -8.69
CA GLY A 107 10.53 -8.65 -7.87
C GLY A 107 10.07 -7.94 -6.59
N GLY A 108 8.77 -8.09 -6.31
CA GLY A 108 8.07 -7.57 -5.15
C GLY A 108 6.57 -7.71 -5.35
N ASP A 109 5.84 -8.15 -4.33
CA ASP A 109 4.40 -8.39 -4.44
C ASP A 109 3.60 -7.10 -4.24
N HIS A 110 4.11 -6.19 -3.41
CA HIS A 110 3.54 -4.86 -3.20
C HIS A 110 4.56 -3.76 -3.52
N LEU A 111 4.10 -2.59 -3.97
CA LEU A 111 4.92 -1.38 -4.07
C LEU A 111 4.12 -0.14 -3.68
N ARG A 112 4.71 0.72 -2.85
CA ARG A 112 4.15 2.03 -2.49
C ARG A 112 4.01 2.91 -3.74
N SER A 113 2.79 3.33 -4.07
CA SER A 113 2.44 4.00 -5.33
C SER A 113 2.06 5.47 -5.18
N GLY A 114 1.95 5.98 -3.95
CA GLY A 114 1.44 7.33 -3.68
C GLY A 114 -0.05 7.31 -3.32
N THR A 115 -0.61 8.46 -2.97
CA THR A 115 -2.01 8.56 -2.50
C THR A 115 -2.85 9.53 -3.29
N VAL A 116 -2.24 10.42 -4.08
CA VAL A 116 -2.86 11.59 -4.75
C VAL A 116 -3.39 12.63 -3.75
N VAL A 117 -4.15 12.22 -2.73
CA VAL A 117 -4.87 13.08 -1.78
C VAL A 117 -4.22 13.18 -0.40
N GLY A 118 -3.12 12.46 -0.18
CA GLY A 118 -2.40 12.44 1.10
C GLY A 118 -1.27 13.45 1.15
N LYS A 119 -0.49 13.40 2.23
CA LYS A 119 0.55 14.41 2.55
C LYS A 119 1.78 14.44 1.63
N LEU A 120 1.93 13.45 0.74
CA LEU A 120 3.08 13.33 -0.15
C LEU A 120 2.59 13.56 -1.58
N GLU A 121 3.37 14.30 -2.36
CA GLU A 121 3.00 14.62 -3.75
C GLU A 121 2.69 13.37 -4.57
N GLY A 122 1.66 13.48 -5.41
CA GLY A 122 1.33 12.53 -6.46
C GLY A 122 0.31 13.14 -7.41
N ASP A 123 0.75 13.47 -8.62
CA ASP A 123 -0.17 13.86 -9.69
C ASP A 123 -1.11 12.70 -10.04
N ARG A 124 -2.40 12.99 -10.24
CA ARG A 124 -3.43 11.95 -10.41
C ARG A 124 -3.23 11.17 -11.71
N GLU A 125 -3.07 11.85 -12.84
CA GLU A 125 -2.98 11.18 -14.14
C GLU A 125 -1.70 10.36 -14.26
N ALA A 126 -0.58 10.91 -13.77
CA ALA A 126 0.66 10.16 -13.69
C ALA A 126 0.51 8.94 -12.77
N THR A 127 -0.20 9.09 -11.64
CA THR A 127 -0.47 8.00 -10.70
C THR A 127 -1.26 6.86 -11.32
N LEU A 128 -2.33 7.17 -12.03
CA LEU A 128 -3.10 6.17 -12.78
C LEU A 128 -2.20 5.44 -13.80
N GLY A 129 -1.35 6.19 -14.52
CA GLY A 129 -0.41 5.60 -15.47
C GLY A 129 0.55 4.57 -14.85
N TRP A 130 1.19 4.86 -13.70
CA TRP A 130 2.07 3.86 -13.09
C TRP A 130 1.32 2.76 -12.33
N ILE A 131 0.09 2.98 -11.89
CA ILE A 131 -0.77 1.89 -11.38
C ILE A 131 -1.05 0.88 -12.49
N ASP A 132 -1.35 1.33 -13.71
CA ASP A 132 -1.55 0.44 -14.87
C ASP A 132 -0.25 -0.33 -15.17
N ILE A 133 0.91 0.33 -15.13
CA ILE A 133 2.23 -0.33 -15.24
C ILE A 133 2.44 -1.42 -14.17
N MET A 134 1.93 -1.21 -12.97
CA MET A 134 2.10 -2.18 -11.87
C MET A 134 1.25 -3.43 -12.09
N ARG A 135 0.02 -3.28 -12.58
CA ARG A 135 -0.97 -4.37 -12.58
C ARG A 135 -1.14 -5.06 -13.93
N ASP A 136 -1.13 -4.30 -15.01
CA ASP A 136 -1.63 -4.78 -16.28
C ASP A 136 -0.55 -5.56 -17.07
N LYS A 137 -1.01 -6.47 -17.92
CA LYS A 137 -0.13 -7.21 -18.83
C LYS A 137 0.38 -6.37 -19.99
N PHE A 138 -0.44 -5.45 -20.50
CA PHE A 138 -0.14 -4.61 -21.64
C PHE A 138 -0.72 -3.21 -21.39
N ILE A 139 0.13 -2.19 -21.49
CA ILE A 139 -0.22 -0.80 -21.30
C ILE A 139 0.08 -0.07 -22.60
N LYS A 140 -0.94 0.51 -23.22
CA LYS A 140 -0.80 1.32 -24.44
C LYS A 140 -0.13 2.66 -24.12
N GLU A 141 0.64 3.18 -25.06
CA GLU A 141 1.12 4.56 -25.04
C GLU A 141 -0.03 5.56 -24.81
N ASP A 142 0.18 6.46 -23.85
CA ASP A 142 -0.75 7.52 -23.47
C ASP A 142 0.04 8.66 -22.80
N ARG A 143 0.38 9.70 -23.57
CA ARG A 143 1.08 10.88 -23.05
C ARG A 143 0.30 11.62 -21.96
N SER A 144 -1.03 11.55 -21.95
CA SER A 144 -1.84 12.27 -20.95
C SER A 144 -1.61 11.73 -19.53
N ARG A 145 -1.27 10.44 -19.42
CA ARG A 145 -0.84 9.76 -18.18
C ARG A 145 0.67 9.59 -18.06
N GLY A 146 1.43 10.21 -18.97
CA GLY A 146 2.88 10.11 -19.03
C GLY A 146 3.40 8.72 -19.41
N ILE A 147 2.64 7.90 -20.14
CA ILE A 147 3.09 6.63 -20.69
C ILE A 147 3.68 6.88 -22.08
N PHE A 148 5.01 6.78 -22.19
CA PHE A 148 5.72 7.19 -23.41
C PHE A 148 5.82 6.09 -24.48
N PHE A 149 5.59 4.84 -24.09
CA PHE A 149 5.78 3.67 -24.94
C PHE A 149 4.74 2.63 -24.57
N ASP A 150 4.29 1.88 -25.57
CA ASP A 150 3.61 0.60 -25.34
C ASP A 150 4.52 -0.28 -24.45
N GLN A 151 3.94 -0.88 -23.42
CA GLN A 151 4.64 -1.76 -22.50
C GLN A 151 3.91 -3.10 -22.43
N ASP A 152 4.56 -4.16 -22.91
CA ASP A 152 4.12 -5.53 -22.73
C ASP A 152 4.95 -6.21 -21.63
N PHE A 153 4.28 -6.80 -20.65
CA PHE A 153 4.86 -7.60 -19.57
C PHE A 153 4.64 -9.10 -19.78
N GLY A 154 4.00 -9.51 -20.87
CA GLY A 154 3.64 -10.88 -21.15
C GLY A 154 2.79 -11.46 -20.02
N SER A 155 3.28 -12.53 -19.40
CA SER A 155 2.63 -13.20 -18.26
C SER A 155 3.28 -12.89 -16.92
N MET A 156 4.13 -11.86 -16.84
CA MET A 156 4.72 -11.44 -15.56
C MET A 156 3.61 -11.01 -14.59
N PRO A 157 3.57 -11.54 -13.36
CA PRO A 157 2.61 -11.12 -12.35
C PRO A 157 2.59 -9.60 -12.15
N GLY A 158 1.42 -9.08 -11.77
CA GLY A 158 1.27 -7.70 -11.35
C GLY A 158 1.85 -7.47 -9.96
N VAL A 159 2.03 -6.20 -9.61
CA VAL A 159 2.44 -5.73 -8.28
C VAL A 159 1.26 -4.97 -7.67
N MET A 160 0.91 -5.26 -6.42
CA MET A 160 -0.20 -4.58 -5.75
C MET A 160 0.20 -3.15 -5.36
N PRO A 161 -0.49 -2.10 -5.86
CA PRO A 161 -0.24 -0.73 -5.47
C PRO A 161 -0.61 -0.50 -4.01
N VAL A 162 0.27 0.19 -3.29
CA VAL A 162 0.07 0.55 -1.89
C VAL A 162 -0.06 2.06 -1.74
N ALA A 163 -1.27 2.52 -1.42
CA ALA A 163 -1.55 3.90 -1.10
C ALA A 163 -1.30 4.15 0.39
N SER A 164 -0.35 5.04 0.71
CA SER A 164 0.03 5.33 2.08
C SER A 164 0.61 6.73 2.26
N GLY A 165 0.25 7.36 3.38
CA GLY A 165 0.87 8.59 3.86
C GLY A 165 -0.13 9.75 3.97
N GLY A 166 -0.45 10.15 5.20
CA GLY A 166 -1.34 11.29 5.44
C GLY A 166 -2.78 11.06 4.99
N ILE A 167 -3.26 9.82 4.99
CA ILE A 167 -4.65 9.47 4.64
C ILE A 167 -5.45 9.09 5.89
N HIS A 168 -6.76 9.35 5.84
CA HIS A 168 -7.76 9.08 6.88
C HIS A 168 -9.13 8.76 6.24
N VAL A 169 -10.15 8.44 7.05
CA VAL A 169 -11.47 7.95 6.59
C VAL A 169 -12.13 8.79 5.49
N TRP A 170 -12.01 10.12 5.53
CA TRP A 170 -12.55 11.00 4.48
C TRP A 170 -11.93 10.82 3.09
N HIS A 171 -10.72 10.26 3.01
CA HIS A 171 -10.07 9.95 1.74
C HIS A 171 -10.51 8.60 1.15
N MET A 172 -11.21 7.76 1.93
CA MET A 172 -11.59 6.42 1.51
C MET A 172 -12.34 6.37 0.16
N PRO A 173 -13.35 7.22 -0.10
CA PRO A 173 -14.08 7.16 -1.37
C PRO A 173 -13.20 7.49 -2.58
N ALA A 174 -12.29 8.47 -2.45
CA ALA A 174 -11.33 8.81 -3.51
C ALA A 174 -10.32 7.68 -3.72
N LEU A 175 -9.79 7.10 -2.64
CA LEU A 175 -8.83 5.99 -2.71
C LEU A 175 -9.44 4.75 -3.38
N VAL A 176 -10.67 4.36 -3.01
CA VAL A 176 -11.40 3.25 -3.65
C VAL A 176 -11.63 3.53 -5.13
N ASN A 177 -11.91 4.77 -5.51
CA ASN A 177 -12.10 5.13 -6.92
C ASN A 177 -10.79 5.14 -7.73
N ILE A 178 -9.69 5.64 -7.15
CA ILE A 178 -8.39 5.73 -7.83
C ILE A 178 -7.73 4.36 -7.96
N PHE A 179 -7.70 3.58 -6.88
CA PHE A 179 -6.90 2.35 -6.81
C PHE A 179 -7.71 1.08 -7.08
N GLY A 180 -9.02 1.07 -6.86
CA GLY A 180 -9.84 -0.13 -7.00
C GLY A 180 -9.51 -1.22 -5.97
N ASP A 181 -9.99 -2.44 -6.22
CA ASP A 181 -9.93 -3.56 -5.25
C ASP A 181 -8.52 -4.14 -5.09
N ASP A 182 -7.75 -4.20 -6.18
CA ASP A 182 -6.37 -4.71 -6.17
C ASP A 182 -5.41 -3.63 -5.66
N SER A 183 -5.53 -3.28 -4.37
CA SER A 183 -4.69 -2.30 -3.71
C SER A 183 -4.61 -2.49 -2.20
N VAL A 184 -3.56 -1.94 -1.58
CA VAL A 184 -3.45 -1.84 -0.11
C VAL A 184 -3.53 -0.37 0.30
N LEU A 185 -4.51 -0.03 1.15
CA LEU A 185 -4.66 1.31 1.72
C LEU A 185 -4.13 1.33 3.16
N GLN A 186 -3.06 2.08 3.43
CA GLN A 186 -2.39 2.08 4.74
C GLN A 186 -2.66 3.35 5.55
N PHE A 187 -3.29 3.15 6.71
CA PHE A 187 -3.65 4.21 7.64
C PHE A 187 -2.79 4.10 8.91
N GLY A 188 -1.60 4.72 8.91
CA GLY A 188 -0.75 4.80 10.10
C GLY A 188 -1.33 5.76 11.15
N GLY A 189 -1.08 7.06 10.97
CA GLY A 189 -1.67 8.10 11.82
C GLY A 189 -3.21 8.11 11.81
N GLY A 190 -3.82 7.75 10.68
CA GLY A 190 -5.28 7.57 10.55
C GLY A 190 -5.86 6.37 11.31
N THR A 191 -5.04 5.55 11.97
CA THR A 191 -5.49 4.48 12.88
C THR A 191 -5.02 4.77 14.31
N LEU A 192 -3.70 4.93 14.51
CA LEU A 192 -3.11 5.13 15.84
C LEU A 192 -3.50 6.48 16.46
N GLY A 193 -3.84 7.47 15.63
CA GLY A 193 -4.32 8.79 16.07
C GLY A 193 -5.81 8.84 16.38
N HIS A 194 -6.53 7.72 16.33
CA HIS A 194 -7.95 7.68 16.67
C HIS A 194 -8.14 7.97 18.18
N PRO A 195 -9.06 8.87 18.59
CA PRO A 195 -9.24 9.24 20.00
C PRO A 195 -9.53 8.09 20.97
N TRP A 196 -10.06 6.97 20.46
CA TRP A 196 -10.36 5.76 21.24
C TRP A 196 -9.34 4.62 21.08
N GLY A 197 -8.16 4.92 20.53
CA GLY A 197 -7.07 3.96 20.37
C GLY A 197 -7.16 3.09 19.11
N ASN A 198 -6.17 2.20 18.96
CA ASN A 198 -5.85 1.51 17.71
C ASN A 198 -6.99 0.63 17.18
N ALA A 199 -7.65 -0.13 18.06
CA ALA A 199 -8.73 -1.04 17.66
C ALA A 199 -9.91 -0.27 17.07
N ALA A 200 -10.31 0.84 17.70
CA ALA A 200 -11.36 1.71 17.19
C ALA A 200 -10.96 2.39 15.88
N GLY A 201 -9.71 2.87 15.76
CA GLY A 201 -9.19 3.42 14.50
C GLY A 201 -9.20 2.39 13.36
N ALA A 202 -8.83 1.14 13.64
CA ALA A 202 -8.85 0.07 12.65
C ALA A 202 -10.28 -0.27 12.22
N ALA A 203 -11.21 -0.34 13.18
CA ALA A 203 -12.64 -0.55 12.91
C ALA A 203 -13.22 0.59 12.06
N ALA A 204 -12.92 1.85 12.38
CA ALA A 204 -13.35 3.01 11.60
C ALA A 204 -12.90 2.94 10.12
N ASN A 205 -11.62 2.63 9.89
CA ASN A 205 -11.08 2.47 8.53
C ASN A 205 -11.71 1.27 7.81
N ARG A 206 -11.94 0.14 8.50
CA ARG A 206 -12.57 -1.06 7.93
C ARG A 206 -14.03 -0.80 7.53
N VAL A 207 -14.82 -0.16 8.40
CA VAL A 207 -16.21 0.21 8.09
C VAL A 207 -16.25 1.17 6.90
N ALA A 208 -15.36 2.17 6.86
CA ALA A 208 -15.32 3.13 5.76
C ALA A 208 -15.04 2.46 4.41
N VAL A 209 -14.07 1.53 4.33
CA VAL A 209 -13.74 0.85 3.07
C VAL A 209 -14.87 -0.08 2.63
N GLU A 210 -15.46 -0.86 3.53
CA GLU A 210 -16.56 -1.78 3.20
C GLU A 210 -17.81 -1.01 2.74
N ALA A 211 -18.13 0.13 3.37
CA ALA A 211 -19.22 1.00 2.94
C ALA A 211 -18.98 1.59 1.54
N CYS A 212 -17.75 2.03 1.25
CA CYS A 212 -17.40 2.55 -0.07
C CYS A 212 -17.47 1.46 -1.15
N VAL A 213 -16.94 0.26 -0.87
CA VAL A 213 -16.98 -0.87 -1.81
C VAL A 213 -18.43 -1.30 -2.08
N LYS A 214 -19.26 -1.41 -1.03
CA LYS A 214 -20.68 -1.73 -1.17
C LYS A 214 -21.39 -0.70 -2.05
N ALA A 215 -21.26 0.59 -1.73
CA ALA A 215 -21.90 1.66 -2.48
C ALA A 215 -21.45 1.69 -3.95
N ARG A 216 -20.15 1.51 -4.22
CA ARG A 216 -19.62 1.40 -5.59
C ARG A 216 -20.25 0.23 -6.33
N ASN A 217 -20.37 -0.94 -5.69
CA ASN A 217 -20.96 -2.13 -6.30
C ASN A 217 -22.48 -1.98 -6.54
N GLU A 218 -23.15 -1.11 -5.79
CA GLU A 218 -24.55 -0.72 -6.01
C GLU A 218 -24.71 0.38 -7.07
N GLY A 219 -23.62 0.80 -7.72
CA GLY A 219 -23.62 1.79 -8.81
C GLY A 219 -23.51 3.24 -8.35
N VAL A 220 -23.25 3.50 -7.06
CA VAL A 220 -23.05 4.86 -6.53
C VAL A 220 -21.71 5.41 -7.03
N ALA A 221 -21.71 6.68 -7.48
CA ALA A 221 -20.50 7.38 -7.85
C ALA A 221 -19.73 7.82 -6.58
N VAL A 222 -19.04 6.88 -5.94
CA VAL A 222 -18.47 7.05 -4.58
C VAL A 222 -17.55 8.25 -4.42
N GLU A 223 -16.83 8.68 -5.46
CA GLU A 223 -15.98 9.87 -5.35
C GLU A 223 -16.81 11.18 -5.28
N LYS A 224 -17.98 11.22 -5.91
CA LYS A 224 -18.90 12.37 -5.88
C LYS A 224 -19.79 12.34 -4.64
N GLU A 225 -20.26 11.15 -4.26
CA GLU A 225 -21.25 10.95 -3.19
C GLU A 225 -20.63 10.46 -1.88
N GLY A 226 -19.29 10.41 -1.79
CA GLY A 226 -18.56 9.77 -0.70
C GLY A 226 -18.89 10.31 0.70
N LYS A 227 -19.21 11.61 0.81
CA LYS A 227 -19.66 12.18 2.09
C LYS A 227 -20.97 11.54 2.56
N ALA A 228 -21.94 11.34 1.66
CA ALA A 228 -23.21 10.73 2.01
C ALA A 228 -23.02 9.26 2.41
N VAL A 229 -22.20 8.51 1.67
CA VAL A 229 -21.85 7.11 1.98
C VAL A 229 -21.24 6.99 3.38
N LEU A 230 -20.24 7.80 3.70
CA LEU A 230 -19.58 7.75 5.02
C LEU A 230 -20.51 8.21 6.15
N MET A 231 -21.31 9.25 5.92
CA MET A 231 -22.28 9.74 6.92
C MET A 231 -23.35 8.70 7.22
N ASP A 232 -23.79 7.92 6.22
CA ASP A 232 -24.73 6.83 6.42
C ASP A 232 -24.11 5.70 7.25
N ALA A 233 -22.90 5.26 6.89
CA ALA A 233 -22.17 4.24 7.66
C ALA A 233 -21.92 4.68 9.12
N ALA A 234 -21.60 5.96 9.34
CA ALA A 234 -21.36 6.52 10.68
C ALA A 234 -22.59 6.56 11.59
N LYS A 235 -23.82 6.38 11.06
CA LYS A 235 -25.03 6.19 11.90
C LYS A 235 -24.95 4.91 12.72
N HIS A 236 -24.22 3.91 12.23
CA HIS A 236 -24.12 2.58 12.83
C HIS A 236 -22.71 2.23 13.32
N SER A 237 -21.71 3.08 13.09
CA SER A 237 -20.35 2.94 13.67
C SER A 237 -19.94 4.20 14.43
N PRO A 238 -19.96 4.17 15.77
CA PRO A 238 -19.44 5.25 16.60
C PRO A 238 -17.95 5.54 16.34
N GLU A 239 -17.14 4.52 16.07
CA GLU A 239 -15.72 4.65 15.76
C GLU A 239 -15.52 5.47 14.48
N LEU A 240 -16.25 5.13 13.41
CA LEU A 240 -16.19 5.89 12.16
C LEU A 240 -16.65 7.34 12.38
N LYS A 241 -17.72 7.56 13.15
CA LYS A 241 -18.20 8.91 13.45
C LYS A 241 -17.14 9.77 14.15
N ILE A 242 -16.43 9.20 15.12
CA ILE A 242 -15.36 9.90 15.84
C ILE A 242 -14.15 10.16 14.94
N ALA A 243 -13.74 9.18 14.12
CA ALA A 243 -12.70 9.36 13.11
C ALA A 243 -13.04 10.50 12.14
N MET A 244 -14.29 10.54 11.67
CA MET A 244 -14.77 11.58 10.76
C MET A 244 -14.71 12.97 11.41
N GLU A 245 -15.17 13.11 12.64
CA GLU A 245 -15.10 14.39 13.37
C GLU A 245 -13.64 14.83 13.60
N THR A 246 -12.77 13.90 13.94
CA THR A 246 -11.35 14.17 14.25
C THR A 246 -10.60 14.77 13.05
N TRP A 247 -10.89 14.30 11.83
CA TRP A 247 -10.13 14.66 10.63
C TRP A 247 -10.93 15.44 9.58
N LYS A 248 -12.11 15.99 9.91
CA LYS A 248 -13.00 16.64 8.93
C LYS A 248 -12.40 17.84 8.19
N GLU A 249 -11.51 18.59 8.85
CA GLU A 249 -10.88 19.80 8.28
C GLU A 249 -9.51 19.51 7.66
N ILE A 250 -8.99 18.29 7.77
CA ILE A 250 -7.64 17.96 7.30
C ILE A 250 -7.67 17.68 5.80
N LYS A 251 -6.89 18.47 5.05
CA LYS A 251 -6.64 18.33 3.61
C LYS A 251 -5.18 18.68 3.33
N PHE A 252 -4.65 18.16 2.23
CA PHE A 252 -3.28 18.40 1.76
C PHE A 252 -3.30 19.03 0.37
#